data_AF-A0A7V3CRY2-F1
#
_entry.id   AF-A0A7V3CRY2-F1
#
_cell.length_a   1.000
_cell.length_b   1.000
_cell.length_c   1.000
_cell.angle_alpha   90.00
_cell.angle_beta   90.00
_cell.angle_gamma   90.00
#
_symmetry.space_group_name_H-M   'P 1'
#
loop_
_entity.id
_entity.type
_entity.pdbx_description
1 polymer ?
#
loop_
_entity_poly.entity_id
_entity_poly.type
_entity_poly.pdbx_seq_one_letter_code
_entity_poly.pdbx_strand_id
1 'polypeptide(L)'
;MLLLQDVAIRIIEGYLRSTGHSDVRPSNGRDALGGRGVDLTYVNQGATRSVKVKPDPYFGLDRMKVADRELAFYRADASAFAFEAVANAATREPGWMFESVADDLYYYFVAIPQPEDEVRALMNEPDEVFFSELAVERDELVILPMRQTREWFELHFEDYTPRPVMLGGASAWYRLVPRTDIERSMPGIVHAGSVFGRIG
;
A
#
# COMPACT_ATOMS: atom_id res chain seq x y z
N MET A 1 2.27 -2.57 -11.22
CA MET A 1 1.72 -2.60 -9.84
C MET A 1 2.49 -3.52 -8.90
N LEU A 2 2.94 -4.72 -9.34
CA LEU A 2 3.81 -5.59 -8.52
C LEU A 2 5.10 -4.87 -8.08
N LEU A 3 5.77 -4.15 -8.99
CA LEU A 3 6.99 -3.41 -8.64
C LEU A 3 6.78 -2.39 -7.51
N LEU A 4 5.69 -1.62 -7.55
CA LEU A 4 5.40 -0.64 -6.49
C LEU A 4 5.12 -1.34 -5.14
N GLN A 5 4.47 -2.51 -5.16
CA GLN A 5 4.29 -3.35 -3.97
C GLN A 5 5.63 -3.77 -3.38
N ASP A 6 6.56 -4.25 -4.21
CA ASP A 6 7.87 -4.70 -3.75
C ASP A 6 8.72 -3.54 -3.20
N VAL A 7 8.70 -2.39 -3.87
CA VAL A 7 9.34 -1.15 -3.41
C VAL A 7 8.79 -0.73 -2.04
N ALA A 8 7.45 -0.69 -1.90
CA ALA A 8 6.81 -0.30 -0.65
C ALA A 8 7.12 -1.26 0.49
N ILE A 9 7.11 -2.57 0.24
CA ILE A 9 7.50 -3.56 1.24
C ILE A 9 8.94 -3.31 1.68
N ARG A 10 9.89 -3.14 0.76
CA ARG A 10 11.30 -2.89 1.10
C ARG A 10 11.49 -1.61 1.93
N ILE A 11 10.78 -0.54 1.59
CA ILE A 11 10.77 0.71 2.37
C ILE A 11 10.22 0.49 3.78
N ILE A 12 9.07 -0.18 3.89
CA ILE A 12 8.43 -0.46 5.18
C ILE A 12 9.31 -1.38 6.03
N GLU A 13 10.02 -2.34 5.43
CA GLU A 13 10.98 -3.18 6.14
C GLU A 13 12.12 -2.36 6.74
N GLY A 14 12.73 -1.47 5.95
CA GLY A 14 13.77 -0.55 6.40
C GLY A 14 13.29 0.34 7.55
N TYR A 15 12.08 0.91 7.41
CA TYR A 15 11.45 1.70 8.46
C TYR A 15 11.20 0.91 9.75
N LEU A 16 10.61 -0.28 9.66
CA LEU A 16 10.32 -1.11 10.84
C LEU A 16 11.61 -1.49 11.58
N ARG A 17 12.68 -1.82 10.84
CA ARG A 17 14.00 -2.08 11.43
C ARG A 17 14.58 -0.84 12.10
N SER A 18 14.47 0.33 11.47
CA SER A 18 15.00 1.59 12.03
C SER A 18 14.24 2.04 13.28
N THR A 19 12.96 1.66 13.43
CA THR A 19 12.17 1.93 14.64
C THR A 19 12.31 0.86 15.73
N GLY A 20 13.21 -0.11 15.57
CA GLY A 20 13.54 -1.11 16.58
C GLY A 20 12.61 -2.32 16.61
N HIS A 21 11.76 -2.51 15.59
CA HIS A 21 11.05 -3.78 15.44
C HIS A 21 12.00 -4.88 15.00
N SER A 22 11.76 -6.10 15.47
CA SER A 22 12.58 -7.26 15.19
C SER A 22 11.85 -8.27 14.34
N ASP A 23 12.60 -9.24 13.79
CA ASP A 23 12.08 -10.32 12.96
C ASP A 23 11.17 -9.88 11.80
N VAL A 24 11.51 -8.75 11.19
CA VAL A 24 10.81 -8.21 10.02
C VAL A 24 11.05 -9.15 8.83
N ARG A 25 9.98 -9.75 8.32
CA ARG A 25 10.00 -10.72 7.22
C ARG A 25 8.89 -10.43 6.22
N PRO A 26 9.20 -10.29 4.92
CA PRO A 26 8.17 -10.34 3.89
C PRO A 26 7.59 -11.76 3.85
N SER A 27 6.30 -11.86 3.58
CA SER A 27 5.64 -13.15 3.37
C SER A 27 5.25 -13.36 1.91
N ASN A 28 5.11 -14.62 1.51
CA ASN A 28 4.69 -15.02 0.15
C ASN A 28 3.18 -14.76 -0.11
N GLY A 29 2.51 -13.90 0.66
CA GLY A 29 1.12 -13.50 0.40
C GLY A 29 0.93 -12.78 -0.95
N ARG A 30 2.04 -12.50 -1.64
CA ARG A 30 2.17 -12.05 -3.03
C ARG A 30 1.58 -13.03 -4.05
N ASP A 31 1.63 -14.34 -3.78
CA ASP A 31 1.23 -15.40 -4.72
C ASP A 31 -0.25 -15.80 -4.61
N ALA A 32 -0.98 -15.28 -3.62
CA ALA A 32 -2.42 -15.48 -3.55
C ALA A 32 -3.11 -14.67 -4.65
N LEU A 33 -3.89 -15.32 -5.52
CA LEU A 33 -4.78 -14.65 -6.47
C LEU A 33 -5.57 -13.53 -5.75
N GLY A 34 -5.41 -12.28 -6.18
CA GLY A 34 -6.06 -11.11 -5.55
C GLY A 34 -5.31 -10.49 -4.37
N GLY A 35 -4.09 -10.94 -4.05
CA GLY A 35 -3.27 -10.33 -3.00
C GLY A 35 -3.97 -10.28 -1.65
N ARG A 36 -4.63 -11.38 -1.26
CA ARG A 36 -5.46 -11.51 -0.04
C ARG A 36 -4.69 -11.83 1.23
N GLY A 37 -3.40 -12.18 1.13
CA GLY A 37 -2.61 -12.66 2.26
C GLY A 37 -1.97 -11.56 3.10
N VAL A 38 -1.22 -11.99 4.12
CA VAL A 38 -0.25 -11.15 4.83
C VAL A 38 0.93 -10.87 3.90
N ASP A 39 1.39 -9.62 3.85
CA ASP A 39 2.54 -9.19 3.02
C ASP A 39 3.83 -9.09 3.84
N LEU A 40 3.72 -8.80 5.13
CA LEU A 40 4.85 -8.65 6.05
C LEU A 40 4.48 -9.10 7.46
N THR A 41 5.42 -9.70 8.18
CA THR A 41 5.32 -9.93 9.63
C THR A 41 6.49 -9.31 10.35
N TYR A 42 6.28 -8.89 11.60
CA TYR A 42 7.34 -8.37 12.47
C TYR A 42 6.99 -8.60 13.94
N VAL A 43 7.95 -8.47 14.83
CA VAL A 43 7.74 -8.53 16.28
C VAL A 43 7.76 -7.13 16.86
N ASN A 44 6.69 -6.79 17.59
CA ASN A 44 6.55 -5.57 18.36
C ASN A 44 6.27 -5.90 19.82
N GLN A 45 7.12 -5.41 20.74
CA GLN A 45 6.95 -5.63 22.19
C GLN A 45 6.72 -7.11 22.57
N GLY A 46 7.39 -8.03 21.86
CA GLY A 46 7.29 -9.48 22.10
C GLY A 46 6.09 -10.17 21.45
N ALA A 47 5.21 -9.45 20.75
CA ALA A 47 4.10 -10.02 19.99
C ALA A 47 4.38 -9.97 18.49
N THR A 48 4.11 -11.06 17.78
CA THR A 48 4.12 -11.08 16.31
C THR A 48 2.93 -10.29 15.78
N ARG A 49 3.19 -9.43 14.80
CA ARG A 49 2.21 -8.67 14.05
C ARG A 49 2.27 -9.08 12.58
N SER A 50 1.11 -9.16 11.97
CA SER A 50 0.93 -9.45 10.55
C SER A 50 0.34 -8.23 9.85
N VAL A 51 0.87 -7.90 8.67
CA VAL A 51 0.57 -6.66 7.96
C VAL A 51 0.16 -6.95 6.53
N LYS A 52 -0.90 -6.27 6.11
CA LYS A 52 -1.23 -6.08 4.70
C LYS A 52 -0.63 -4.75 4.25
N VAL A 53 0.15 -4.74 3.18
CA VAL A 53 0.72 -3.53 2.60
C VAL A 53 -0.07 -3.16 1.36
N LYS A 54 -0.48 -1.89 1.26
CA LYS A 54 -1.15 -1.34 0.07
C LYS A 54 -0.50 -0.02 -0.32
N PRO A 55 0.41 -0.03 -1.30
CA PRO A 55 0.97 1.21 -1.81
C PRO A 55 0.00 1.90 -2.77
N ASP A 56 0.08 3.21 -2.81
CA ASP A 56 -0.76 4.06 -3.64
C ASP A 56 0.07 5.19 -4.30
N PRO A 57 0.16 5.22 -5.64
CA PRO A 57 0.91 6.24 -6.36
C PRO A 57 0.17 7.59 -6.49
N TYR A 58 -1.11 7.67 -6.12
CA TYR A 58 -1.95 8.87 -6.23
C TYR A 58 -1.68 9.84 -5.08
N PHE A 59 -0.45 10.38 -5.06
CA PHE A 59 0.03 11.28 -4.00
C PHE A 59 0.92 12.45 -4.49
N GLY A 60 1.13 12.58 -5.80
CA GLY A 60 1.89 13.65 -6.42
C GLY A 60 1.16 14.99 -6.45
N LEU A 61 1.93 16.09 -6.35
CA LEU A 61 1.43 17.48 -6.38
C LEU A 61 1.94 18.27 -7.59
N ASP A 62 3.08 17.90 -8.16
CA ASP A 62 3.63 18.55 -9.35
C ASP A 62 2.84 18.16 -10.61
N ARG A 63 2.18 19.14 -11.24
CA ARG A 63 1.34 18.92 -12.42
C ARG A 63 2.11 18.44 -13.63
N MET A 64 3.38 18.84 -13.80
CA MET A 64 4.20 18.41 -14.93
C MET A 64 4.56 16.94 -14.80
N LYS A 65 4.94 16.52 -13.59
CA LYS A 65 5.25 15.11 -13.30
C LYS A 65 4.02 14.22 -13.34
N VAL A 66 2.87 14.71 -12.87
CA VAL A 66 1.57 14.01 -12.98
C VAL A 66 1.17 13.77 -14.44
N ALA A 67 1.45 14.73 -15.33
CA ALA A 67 1.14 14.61 -16.75
C ALA A 67 2.11 13.68 -17.50
N ASP A 68 3.25 13.36 -16.90
CA ASP A 68 4.25 12.49 -17.49
C ASP A 68 3.86 11.02 -17.36
N ARG A 69 3.74 10.35 -18.51
CA ARG A 69 3.34 8.95 -18.58
C ARG A 69 4.47 8.00 -18.20
N GLU A 70 5.72 8.42 -18.35
CA GLU A 70 6.90 7.62 -18.00
C GLU A 70 7.04 7.48 -16.47
N LEU A 71 6.51 8.44 -15.71
CA LEU A 71 6.55 8.44 -14.24
C LEU A 71 5.39 7.62 -13.66
N ALA A 72 5.42 6.30 -13.84
CA ALA A 72 4.34 5.38 -13.49
C ALA A 72 3.83 5.51 -12.03
N PHE A 73 4.73 5.87 -11.12
CA PHE A 73 4.49 5.95 -9.67
C PHE A 73 4.36 7.39 -9.14
N TYR A 74 4.06 8.34 -10.03
CA TYR A 74 3.73 9.72 -9.68
C TYR A 74 2.37 10.08 -10.27
N ARG A 75 1.31 9.97 -9.48
CA ARG A 75 -0.08 10.28 -9.90
C ARG A 75 -0.68 11.35 -9.01
N ALA A 76 -1.64 12.11 -9.54
CA ALA A 76 -2.27 13.20 -8.80
C ALA A 76 -2.86 12.70 -7.47
N ASP A 77 -2.70 13.49 -6.41
CA ASP A 77 -3.30 13.21 -5.11
C ASP A 77 -4.80 12.93 -5.23
N ALA A 78 -5.23 11.71 -4.86
CA ALA A 78 -6.63 11.31 -4.88
C ALA A 78 -7.37 11.59 -3.57
N SER A 79 -6.64 11.89 -2.48
CA SER A 79 -7.18 12.11 -1.13
C SER A 79 -8.16 11.02 -0.67
N ALA A 80 -7.92 9.78 -1.11
CA ALA A 80 -8.79 8.64 -0.89
C ALA A 80 -7.96 7.37 -0.71
N PHE A 81 -8.53 6.39 -0.01
CA PHE A 81 -8.07 5.01 -0.04
C PHE A 81 -8.75 4.25 -1.18
N ALA A 82 -8.03 3.36 -1.84
CA ALA A 82 -8.55 2.46 -2.86
C ALA A 82 -8.70 1.05 -2.27
N PHE A 83 -9.91 0.73 -1.81
CA PHE A 83 -10.22 -0.59 -1.24
C PHE A 83 -10.79 -1.52 -2.29
N GLU A 84 -10.20 -2.70 -2.44
CA GLU A 84 -10.68 -3.71 -3.38
C GLU A 84 -11.88 -4.44 -2.79
N ALA A 85 -13.03 -4.32 -3.46
CA ALA A 85 -14.25 -5.02 -3.10
C ALA A 85 -14.39 -6.36 -3.85
N VAL A 86 -13.91 -6.43 -5.10
CA VAL A 86 -13.99 -7.63 -5.94
C VAL A 86 -12.64 -7.86 -6.60
N ALA A 87 -12.03 -9.03 -6.38
CA ALA A 87 -10.73 -9.39 -6.95
C ALA A 87 -10.83 -9.81 -8.43
N ASN A 88 -11.96 -10.39 -8.83
CA ASN A 88 -12.21 -10.79 -10.20
C ASN A 88 -13.69 -10.64 -10.54
N ALA A 89 -14.00 -9.68 -11.41
CA ALA A 89 -15.37 -9.35 -11.81
C ALA A 89 -16.07 -10.50 -12.56
N ALA A 90 -15.31 -11.39 -13.21
CA ALA A 90 -15.88 -12.54 -13.91
C ALA A 90 -16.35 -13.63 -12.94
N THR A 91 -15.57 -13.92 -11.90
CA THR A 91 -15.90 -14.94 -10.89
C THR A 91 -16.62 -14.37 -9.67
N ARG A 92 -16.66 -13.03 -9.54
CA ARG A 92 -17.18 -12.28 -8.37
C ARG A 92 -16.51 -12.66 -7.05
N GLU A 93 -15.26 -13.08 -7.12
CA GLU A 93 -14.51 -13.36 -5.90
C GLU A 93 -14.30 -12.09 -5.08
N PRO A 94 -14.45 -12.15 -3.74
CA PRO A 94 -14.23 -11.01 -2.88
C PRO A 94 -12.80 -10.44 -3.00
N GLY A 95 -12.70 -9.12 -2.87
CA GLY A 95 -11.42 -8.42 -2.82
C GLY A 95 -10.67 -8.61 -1.51
N TRP A 96 -9.39 -8.22 -1.50
CA TRP A 96 -8.52 -8.39 -0.32
C TRP A 96 -9.04 -7.68 0.93
N MET A 97 -9.87 -6.64 0.80
CA MET A 97 -10.42 -5.91 1.95
C MET A 97 -11.33 -6.79 2.82
N PHE A 98 -12.01 -7.77 2.20
CA PHE A 98 -12.88 -8.71 2.90
C PHE A 98 -12.12 -9.93 3.42
N GLU A 99 -11.11 -10.38 2.69
CA GLU A 99 -10.47 -11.68 2.99
C GLU A 99 -9.17 -11.58 3.78
N SER A 100 -8.55 -10.41 3.87
CA SER A 100 -7.28 -10.25 4.58
C SER A 100 -7.40 -10.64 6.06
N VAL A 101 -6.47 -11.49 6.50
CA VAL A 101 -6.33 -11.96 7.88
C VAL A 101 -5.24 -11.23 8.66
N ALA A 102 -4.60 -10.22 8.05
CA ALA A 102 -3.59 -9.41 8.71
C ALA A 102 -4.15 -8.68 9.94
N ASP A 103 -3.29 -8.36 10.90
CA ASP A 103 -3.65 -7.53 12.05
C ASP A 103 -3.85 -6.07 11.64
N ASP A 104 -2.93 -5.55 10.81
CA ASP A 104 -2.90 -4.14 10.39
C ASP A 104 -2.86 -4.00 8.87
N LEU A 105 -3.48 -2.94 8.35
CA LEU A 105 -3.33 -2.43 7.00
C LEU A 105 -2.33 -1.27 7.01
N TYR A 106 -1.21 -1.43 6.33
CA TYR A 106 -0.24 -0.39 6.07
C TYR A 106 -0.54 0.19 4.69
N TYR A 107 -1.32 1.26 4.67
CA TYR A 107 -1.64 1.99 3.46
C TYR A 107 -0.58 3.06 3.22
N TYR A 108 0.20 2.90 2.16
CA TYR A 108 1.40 3.69 1.91
C TYR A 108 1.24 4.55 0.66
N PHE A 109 0.93 5.83 0.86
CA PHE A 109 0.94 6.80 -0.21
C PHE A 109 2.38 7.14 -0.55
N VAL A 110 2.78 7.05 -1.81
CA VAL A 110 4.16 7.28 -2.21
C VAL A 110 4.23 7.82 -3.64
N ALA A 111 5.02 8.86 -3.84
CA ALA A 111 5.24 9.49 -5.14
C ALA A 111 6.73 9.38 -5.52
N ILE A 112 7.01 8.61 -6.57
CA ILE A 112 8.38 8.34 -7.06
C ILE A 112 8.49 8.90 -8.49
N PRO A 113 9.12 10.07 -8.68
CA PRO A 113 9.36 10.64 -10.01
C PRO A 113 10.54 9.98 -10.75
N GLN A 114 10.50 8.65 -10.91
CA GLN A 114 11.45 7.91 -11.74
C GLN A 114 10.71 6.97 -12.71
N PRO A 115 11.28 6.72 -13.92
CA PRO A 115 10.79 5.68 -14.81
C PRO A 115 10.75 4.31 -14.15
N GLU A 116 9.77 3.49 -14.53
CA GLU A 116 9.58 2.15 -13.93
C GLU A 116 10.82 1.25 -14.07
N ASP A 117 11.54 1.36 -15.20
CA ASP A 117 12.74 0.57 -15.46
C ASP A 117 13.91 0.92 -14.53
N GLU A 118 14.07 2.20 -14.18
CA GLU A 118 15.08 2.65 -13.21
C GLU A 118 14.77 2.13 -11.80
N VAL A 119 13.51 2.25 -11.38
CA VAL A 119 13.05 1.71 -10.09
C VAL A 119 13.27 0.20 -10.04
N ARG A 120 13.04 -0.51 -11.15
CA ARG A 120 13.29 -1.96 -11.23
C ARG A 120 14.77 -2.30 -11.12
N ALA A 121 15.65 -1.49 -11.70
CA ALA A 121 17.09 -1.67 -11.56
C ALA A 121 17.52 -1.53 -10.09
N LEU A 122 17.05 -0.48 -9.41
CA LEU A 122 17.34 -0.22 -7.99
C LEU A 122 16.89 -1.35 -7.06
N MET A 123 15.81 -2.07 -7.40
CA MET A 123 15.35 -3.21 -6.59
C MET A 123 16.38 -4.35 -6.50
N ASN A 124 17.35 -4.42 -7.41
CA ASN A 124 18.42 -5.42 -7.37
C ASN A 124 19.68 -4.92 -6.64
N GLU A 125 19.74 -3.63 -6.31
CA GLU A 125 20.88 -3.03 -5.64
C GLU A 125 20.85 -3.30 -4.12
N PRO A 126 21.99 -3.24 -3.41
CA PRO A 126 22.04 -3.29 -1.95
C PRO A 126 21.19 -2.17 -1.30
N ASP A 127 20.77 -2.38 -0.05
CA ASP A 127 19.91 -1.42 0.68
C ASP A 127 20.50 0.00 0.72
N GLU A 128 21.81 0.14 0.93
CA GLU A 128 22.49 1.44 0.94
C GLU A 128 22.31 2.21 -0.38
N VAL A 129 22.46 1.52 -1.52
CA VAL A 129 22.29 2.11 -2.85
C VAL A 129 20.80 2.35 -3.13
N PHE A 130 19.95 1.38 -2.81
CA PHE A 130 18.51 1.51 -3.01
C PHE A 130 17.93 2.72 -2.25
N PHE A 131 18.26 2.88 -0.97
CA PHE A 131 17.72 3.97 -0.15
C PHE A 131 18.33 5.33 -0.45
N SER A 132 19.56 5.38 -0.97
CA SER A 132 20.19 6.65 -1.38
C SER A 132 19.75 7.13 -2.76
N GLU A 133 19.52 6.21 -3.70
CA GLU A 133 19.23 6.54 -5.10
C GLU A 133 17.73 6.53 -5.45
N LEU A 134 16.87 5.89 -4.64
CA LEU A 134 15.44 5.94 -4.86
C LEU A 134 14.90 7.34 -4.56
N ALA A 135 14.41 8.01 -5.59
CA ALA A 135 13.88 9.36 -5.48
C ALA A 135 12.44 9.34 -4.96
N VAL A 136 12.23 9.12 -3.67
CA VAL A 136 10.91 9.34 -3.04
C VAL A 136 10.73 10.84 -2.79
N GLU A 137 9.82 11.46 -3.53
CA GLU A 137 9.56 12.90 -3.38
C GLU A 137 8.60 13.20 -2.24
N ARG A 138 7.59 12.34 -2.08
CA ARG A 138 6.54 12.49 -1.08
C ARG A 138 6.03 11.12 -0.67
N ASP A 139 5.89 10.90 0.62
CA ASP A 139 5.30 9.68 1.14
C ASP A 139 4.53 9.89 2.44
N GLU A 140 3.56 9.03 2.69
CA GLU A 140 2.78 8.98 3.92
C GLU A 140 2.33 7.54 4.19
N LEU A 141 2.72 7.01 5.35
CA LEU A 141 2.23 5.75 5.86
C LEU A 141 1.07 5.99 6.85
N VAL A 142 -0.09 5.42 6.52
CA VAL A 142 -1.27 5.37 7.38
C VAL A 142 -1.51 3.91 7.77
N ILE A 143 -1.59 3.64 9.07
CA ILE A 143 -1.79 2.31 9.63
C ILE A 143 -3.23 2.21 10.13
N LEU A 144 -3.98 1.27 9.58
CA LEU A 144 -5.38 1.03 9.94
C LEU A 144 -5.53 -0.36 10.58
N PRO A 145 -6.28 -0.51 11.67
CA PRO A 145 -6.59 -1.83 12.22
C PRO A 145 -7.42 -2.64 11.21
N MET A 146 -6.89 -3.76 10.71
CA MET A 146 -7.47 -4.46 9.55
C MET A 146 -8.89 -4.93 9.81
N ARG A 147 -9.13 -5.56 10.96
CA ARG A 147 -10.45 -6.10 11.32
C ARG A 147 -11.51 -5.00 11.35
N GLN A 148 -11.24 -3.90 12.06
CA GLN A 148 -12.16 -2.77 12.17
C GLN A 148 -12.39 -2.09 10.82
N THR A 149 -11.33 -1.96 10.01
CA THR A 149 -11.42 -1.38 8.66
C THR A 149 -12.33 -2.25 7.79
N ARG A 150 -12.18 -3.58 7.86
CA ARG A 150 -13.02 -4.53 7.12
C ARG A 150 -14.47 -4.44 7.55
N GLU A 151 -14.74 -4.56 8.85
CA GLU A 151 -16.11 -4.50 9.39
C GLU A 151 -16.80 -3.20 9.01
N TRP A 152 -16.09 -2.06 9.07
CA TRP A 152 -16.61 -0.79 8.60
C TRP A 152 -16.88 -0.81 7.09
N PHE A 153 -15.94 -1.29 6.28
CA PHE A 153 -16.08 -1.30 4.83
C PHE A 153 -17.23 -2.21 4.38
N GLU A 154 -17.42 -3.38 4.99
CA GLU A 154 -18.54 -4.30 4.73
C GLU A 154 -19.91 -3.62 4.87
N LEU A 155 -20.03 -2.65 5.78
CA LEU A 155 -21.28 -1.93 6.02
C LEU A 155 -21.50 -0.74 5.08
N HIS A 156 -20.46 -0.21 4.44
CA HIS A 156 -20.51 1.07 3.71
C HIS A 156 -20.01 0.99 2.26
N PHE A 157 -19.43 -0.13 1.81
CA PHE A 157 -18.78 -0.19 0.49
C PHE A 157 -19.75 0.06 -0.69
N GLU A 158 -21.06 -0.14 -0.49
CA GLU A 158 -22.09 0.15 -1.47
C GLU A 158 -22.33 1.65 -1.68
N ASP A 159 -22.00 2.49 -0.69
CA ASP A 159 -22.13 3.96 -0.76
C ASP A 159 -21.13 4.59 -1.73
N TYR A 160 -20.03 3.90 -2.02
CA TYR A 160 -18.95 4.35 -2.89
C TYR A 160 -19.11 3.77 -4.28
N THR A 161 -18.87 4.49 -5.37
CA THR A 161 -19.00 3.95 -6.74
C THR A 161 -17.88 2.93 -7.07
N PRO A 162 -18.17 1.77 -7.70
CA PRO A 162 -17.13 0.83 -8.09
C PRO A 162 -16.32 1.37 -9.28
N ARG A 163 -15.00 1.18 -9.22
CA ARG A 163 -14.04 1.53 -10.26
C ARG A 163 -13.34 0.27 -10.75
N PRO A 164 -13.51 -0.12 -12.02
CA PRO A 164 -12.81 -1.27 -12.57
C PRO A 164 -11.32 -0.94 -12.76
N VAL A 165 -10.46 -1.85 -12.34
CA VAL A 165 -9.00 -1.79 -12.50
C VAL A 165 -8.55 -3.12 -13.11
N MET A 166 -7.70 -3.05 -14.13
CA MET A 166 -7.13 -4.25 -14.75
C MET A 166 -5.87 -4.67 -13.97
N LEU A 167 -5.90 -5.86 -13.38
CA LEU A 167 -4.80 -6.43 -12.60
C LEU A 167 -4.53 -7.86 -13.08
N GLY A 168 -3.31 -8.15 -13.54
CA GLY A 168 -2.90 -9.51 -13.90
C GLY A 168 -3.79 -10.19 -14.95
N GLY A 169 -4.42 -9.41 -15.84
CA GLY A 169 -5.35 -9.93 -16.87
C GLY A 169 -6.80 -10.10 -16.41
N ALA A 170 -7.10 -9.89 -15.13
CA ALA A 170 -8.46 -9.86 -14.58
C ALA A 170 -8.92 -8.42 -14.30
N SER A 171 -10.24 -8.20 -14.35
CA SER A 171 -10.84 -6.94 -13.91
C SER A 171 -11.20 -7.04 -12.43
N ALA A 172 -10.54 -6.26 -11.59
CA ALA A 172 -10.88 -6.08 -10.17
C ALA A 172 -11.72 -4.81 -9.98
N TRP A 173 -12.55 -4.75 -8.95
CA TRP A 173 -13.33 -3.55 -8.61
C TRP A 173 -12.87 -2.95 -7.30
N TYR A 174 -12.44 -1.69 -7.39
CA TYR A 174 -12.03 -0.88 -6.26
C TYR A 174 -13.10 0.16 -5.93
N ARG A 175 -13.17 0.55 -4.65
CA ARG A 175 -13.98 1.67 -4.17
C ARG A 175 -13.00 2.73 -3.67
N LEU A 176 -13.14 3.95 -4.18
CA LEU A 176 -12.37 5.10 -3.70
C LEU A 176 -13.13 5.67 -2.50
N VAL A 177 -12.56 5.47 -1.31
CA VAL A 177 -13.11 5.90 -0.03
C VAL A 177 -12.36 7.15 0.41
N PRO A 178 -13.03 8.33 0.51
CA PRO A 178 -12.39 9.55 1.00
C PRO A 178 -11.72 9.31 2.35
N ARG A 179 -10.50 9.84 2.51
CA ARG A 179 -9.74 9.66 3.76
C ARG A 179 -10.52 10.13 4.99
N THR A 180 -11.25 11.24 4.83
CA THR A 180 -12.07 11.86 5.88
C THR A 180 -13.16 10.94 6.41
N ASP A 181 -13.71 10.05 5.60
CA ASP A 181 -14.79 9.16 6.02
C ASP A 181 -14.24 8.09 6.96
N ILE A 182 -13.11 7.51 6.59
CA ILE A 182 -12.37 6.54 7.41
C ILE A 182 -11.88 7.18 8.71
N GLU A 183 -11.23 8.34 8.64
CA GLU A 183 -10.68 9.05 9.79
C GLU A 183 -11.75 9.46 10.82
N ARG A 184 -12.97 9.76 10.36
CA ARG A 184 -14.10 10.09 11.25
C ARG A 184 -14.75 8.87 11.88
N SER A 185 -14.82 7.77 11.15
CA SER A 185 -15.58 6.60 11.57
C SER A 185 -14.79 5.57 12.36
N MET A 186 -13.46 5.56 12.24
CA MET A 186 -12.65 4.49 12.78
C MET A 186 -11.61 4.97 13.82
N PRO A 187 -11.76 4.60 15.10
CA PRO A 187 -10.73 4.85 16.09
C PRO A 187 -9.51 3.95 15.85
N GLY A 188 -8.34 4.39 16.29
CA GLY A 188 -7.11 3.59 16.27
C GLY A 188 -6.31 3.64 14.97
N ILE A 189 -6.67 4.53 14.04
CA ILE A 189 -5.80 4.87 12.90
C ILE A 189 -4.54 5.56 13.43
N VAL A 190 -3.38 5.13 12.94
CA VAL A 190 -2.08 5.75 13.27
C VAL A 190 -1.49 6.36 12.01
N HIS A 191 -1.22 7.66 12.06
CA HIS A 191 -0.50 8.39 11.02
C HIS A 191 1.00 8.36 11.33
N ALA A 192 1.73 7.41 10.73
CA ALA A 192 3.18 7.36 10.88
C ALA A 192 3.88 8.51 10.14
N GLY A 193 3.21 9.08 9.13
CA GLY A 193 3.72 10.17 8.29
C GLY A 193 4.70 9.67 7.25
N SER A 194 5.62 10.53 6.82
CA SER A 194 6.74 10.13 5.96
C SER A 194 7.64 9.13 6.69
N VAL A 195 7.94 8.01 6.03
CA VAL A 195 8.76 6.92 6.60
C VAL A 195 10.06 6.71 5.84
N PHE A 196 10.09 7.01 4.53
CA PHE A 196 11.30 6.83 3.73
C PHE A 196 12.47 7.66 4.26
N GLY A 197 12.24 8.94 4.58
CA GLY A 197 13.27 9.82 5.14
C GLY A 197 13.71 9.49 6.57
N ARG A 198 13.15 8.43 7.19
CA ARG A 198 13.52 7.94 8.53
C ARG A 198 14.34 6.65 8.48
N ILE A 199 14.67 6.19 7.28
CA ILE A 199 15.56 5.06 7.06
C ILE A 199 16.99 5.63 7.06
N GLY A 200 17.83 5.13 7.96
CA GLY A 200 19.20 5.57 8.17
C GLY A 200 20.20 4.65 7.51
#